data_AF-A0A939EY67-F1
#
_entry.id   AF-A0A939EY67-F1
#
_cell.length_a   1.000
_cell.length_b   1.000
_cell.length_c   1.000
_cell.angle_alpha   90.00
_cell.angle_beta   90.00
_cell.angle_gamma   90.00
#
_symmetry.space_group_name_H-M   'P 1'
#
loop_
_entity.id
_entity.type
_entity.pdbx_description
1 polymer ?
#
loop_
_entity_poly.entity_id
_entity_poly.type
_entity_poly.pdbx_seq_one_letter_code
_entity_poly.pdbx_strand_id
1 'polypeptide(L)'
;MGWTVIIEDEEGNAKKTMPGEFILSDEEILSNENFRLLKYVDPYGDTTFNAFMFEDLIKDLKELKTLLPTDKKQIDTVINYAKECNDEIHTYLKLYGD
;
A
#
# COMPACT_ATOMS: atom_id res chain seq x y z
N MET A 1 11.39 -8.45 2.14
CA MET A 1 10.26 -9.10 2.83
C MET A 1 8.98 -8.82 2.04
N GLY A 2 7.84 -9.37 2.46
CA GLY A 2 6.55 -9.18 1.79
C GLY A 2 5.52 -8.55 2.73
N TRP A 3 4.53 -7.86 2.16
CA TRP A 3 3.35 -7.42 2.90
C TRP A 3 2.12 -8.14 2.40
N THR A 4 1.29 -8.63 3.31
CA THR A 4 -0.08 -9.03 2.97
C THR A 4 -0.95 -7.77 2.87
N VAL A 5 -1.56 -7.55 1.69
CA VAL A 5 -2.36 -6.35 1.43
C VAL A 5 -3.86 -6.67 1.53
N ILE A 6 -4.57 -5.99 2.42
CA ILE A 6 -6.00 -6.22 2.67
C ILE A 6 -6.76 -4.89 2.65
N ILE A 7 -7.95 -4.88 2.04
CA ILE A 7 -8.95 -3.84 2.23
C ILE A 7 -9.89 -4.29 3.34
N GLU A 8 -10.03 -3.48 4.37
CA GLU A 8 -10.92 -3.73 5.51
C GLU A 8 -11.97 -2.64 5.66
N ASP A 9 -13.11 -2.97 6.25
CA ASP A 9 -14.08 -1.99 6.75
C ASP A 9 -13.74 -1.49 8.16
N GLU A 10 -14.57 -0.62 8.72
CA GLU A 10 -14.39 -0.07 10.07
C GLU A 10 -14.56 -1.07 11.21
N GLU A 11 -15.19 -2.21 10.95
CA GLU A 11 -15.31 -3.32 11.90
C GLU A 11 -14.11 -4.27 11.81
N GLY A 12 -13.18 -4.03 10.87
CA GLY A 12 -12.00 -4.87 10.64
C GLY A 12 -12.28 -6.11 9.79
N ASN A 13 -13.44 -6.18 9.13
CA ASN A 13 -13.73 -7.29 8.22
C ASN A 13 -13.00 -7.09 6.90
N ALA A 14 -12.28 -8.12 6.46
CA ALA A 14 -11.63 -8.13 5.15
C ALA A 14 -12.69 -8.12 4.03
N LYS A 15 -12.74 -7.04 3.26
CA LYS A 15 -13.53 -6.93 2.04
C LYS A 15 -12.81 -7.56 0.84
N LYS A 16 -11.49 -7.40 0.79
CA LYS A 16 -10.67 -7.86 -0.33
C LYS A 16 -9.23 -8.09 0.11
N THR A 17 -8.60 -9.14 -0.40
CA THR A 17 -7.19 -9.43 -0.15
C THR A 17 -6.45 -9.49 -1.49
N MET A 18 -5.27 -8.90 -1.57
CA MET A 18 -4.39 -9.06 -2.72
C MET A 18 -3.92 -10.52 -2.79
N PRO A 19 -3.99 -11.18 -3.95
CA PRO A 19 -3.48 -12.54 -4.08
C PRO A 19 -1.94 -12.54 -3.98
N GLY A 20 -1.43 -13.30 -3.02
CA GLY A 20 0.00 -13.33 -2.70
C GLY A 20 0.46 -12.10 -1.93
N GLU A 21 1.76 -12.00 -1.74
CA GLU A 21 2.39 -10.90 -1.00
C GLU A 21 2.78 -9.77 -1.95
N PHE A 22 2.71 -8.54 -1.43
CA PHE A 22 3.35 -7.39 -2.03
C PHE A 22 4.83 -7.42 -1.69
N ILE A 23 5.67 -7.74 -2.67
CA ILE A 23 7.12 -7.88 -2.50
C ILE A 23 7.79 -6.87 -3.41
N LEU A 24 8.67 -6.06 -2.84
CA LEU A 24 9.51 -5.13 -3.59
C LEU A 24 10.88 -5.73 -3.84
N SER A 25 11.41 -5.49 -5.04
CA SER A 25 12.77 -5.90 -5.43
C SER A 25 13.86 -5.13 -4.66
N ASP A 26 13.52 -3.94 -4.17
CA ASP A 26 14.34 -3.11 -3.28
C ASP A 26 13.41 -2.41 -2.28
N GLU A 27 13.43 -2.86 -1.02
CA GLU A 27 12.59 -2.30 0.06
C GLU A 27 13.23 -1.09 0.75
N GLU A 28 14.56 -0.94 0.68
CA GLU A 28 15.27 0.19 1.28
C GLU A 28 14.83 1.52 0.65
N ILE A 29 14.37 1.47 -0.60
CA ILE A 29 13.85 2.62 -1.32
C ILE A 29 12.69 3.30 -0.59
N LEU A 30 11.90 2.56 0.20
CA LEU A 30 10.79 3.12 0.96
C LEU A 30 11.27 4.17 1.96
N SER A 31 12.50 4.04 2.49
CA SER A 31 13.10 5.01 3.42
C SER A 31 13.51 6.34 2.76
N ASN A 32 13.22 6.52 1.46
CA ASN A 32 13.50 7.77 0.77
C ASN A 32 12.63 8.92 1.34
N GLU A 33 13.30 9.99 1.75
CA GLU A 33 12.65 11.18 2.34
C GLU A 33 11.64 11.88 1.43
N ASN A 34 11.72 11.63 0.12
CA ASN A 34 10.76 12.13 -0.87
C ASN A 34 9.37 11.51 -0.71
N PHE A 35 9.28 10.27 -0.20
CA PHE A 35 8.00 9.65 0.07
C PHE A 35 7.33 10.27 1.29
N ARG A 36 6.03 10.55 1.17
CA ARG A 36 5.26 11.18 2.23
C ARG A 36 4.73 10.18 3.25
N LEU A 37 4.28 9.03 2.77
CA LEU A 37 3.64 7.97 3.53
C LEU A 37 4.43 6.66 3.47
N LEU A 38 4.98 6.30 2.28
CA LEU A 38 5.67 5.02 2.11
C LEU A 38 6.91 4.87 3.01
N LYS A 39 7.55 5.98 3.40
CA LYS A 39 8.67 5.96 4.36
C LYS A 39 8.33 5.55 5.78
N TYR A 40 7.05 5.46 6.10
CA TYR A 40 6.55 4.99 7.38
C TYR A 40 6.03 3.54 7.31
N VAL A 41 6.08 2.91 6.14
CA VAL A 41 5.72 1.50 6.00
C VAL A 41 6.81 0.66 6.62
N ASP A 42 6.45 -0.10 7.65
CA ASP A 42 7.34 -1.02 8.34
C ASP A 42 7.25 -2.41 7.67
N PRO A 43 8.37 -3.01 7.21
CA PRO A 43 8.39 -4.38 6.72
C PRO A 43 7.91 -5.43 7.72
N TYR A 44 8.02 -5.16 9.03
CA TYR A 44 7.68 -6.08 10.12
C TYR A 44 6.43 -5.66 10.90
N GLY A 45 5.80 -4.56 10.49
CA GLY A 45 4.73 -3.92 11.23
C GLY A 45 3.51 -3.65 10.37
N ASP A 46 2.37 -3.58 11.03
CA ASP A 46 1.10 -3.31 10.37
C ASP A 46 0.99 -1.82 10.06
N THR A 47 0.73 -1.50 8.79
CA THR A 47 0.48 -0.12 8.36
C THR A 47 -0.95 0.00 7.85
N THR A 48 -1.71 0.94 8.41
CA THR A 48 -3.11 1.20 8.02
C THR A 48 -3.24 2.57 7.37
N PHE A 49 -3.80 2.61 6.17
CA PHE A 49 -4.15 3.83 5.45
C PHE A 49 -5.66 4.03 5.41
N ASN A 50 -6.09 5.27 5.57
CA ASN A 50 -7.50 5.67 5.50
C ASN A 50 -7.76 6.64 4.32
N ALA A 51 -9.03 7.00 4.13
CA ALA A 51 -9.49 7.89 3.07
C ALA A 51 -8.67 9.19 2.93
N PHE A 52 -8.24 9.80 4.03
CA PHE A 52 -7.49 11.05 4.00
C PHE A 52 -6.04 10.87 3.49
N MET A 53 -5.53 9.64 3.52
CA MET A 53 -4.16 9.30 3.14
C MET A 53 -4.06 8.81 1.69
N PHE A 54 -5.16 8.38 1.06
CA PHE A 54 -5.07 7.71 -0.24
C PHE A 54 -4.55 8.59 -1.37
N GLU A 55 -4.84 9.90 -1.37
CA GLU A 55 -4.28 10.79 -2.40
C GLU A 55 -2.75 10.82 -2.36
N ASP A 56 -2.19 10.97 -1.15
CA ASP A 56 -0.74 10.98 -0.94
C ASP A 56 -0.13 9.60 -1.16
N LEU A 57 -0.82 8.52 -0.75
CA LEU A 57 -0.36 7.14 -0.95
C LEU A 57 -0.28 6.81 -2.45
N ILE A 58 -1.28 7.23 -3.23
CA ILE A 58 -1.30 7.01 -4.68
C ILE A 58 -0.18 7.80 -5.36
N LYS A 59 0.18 8.99 -4.86
CA LYS A 59 1.33 9.76 -5.37
C LYS A 59 2.63 9.01 -5.10
N ASP A 60 2.86 8.60 -3.86
CA ASP A 60 4.06 7.84 -3.48
C ASP A 60 4.18 6.55 -4.28
N LEU A 61 3.10 5.76 -4.41
CA LEU A 61 3.10 4.52 -5.18
C LEU A 61 3.37 4.75 -6.67
N LYS A 62 2.90 5.88 -7.25
CA LYS A 62 3.22 6.23 -8.64
C LYS A 62 4.70 6.54 -8.81
N GLU A 63 5.32 7.23 -7.85
CA GLU A 63 6.75 7.49 -7.86
C GLU A 63 7.54 6.18 -7.66
N LEU A 64 7.16 5.35 -6.68
CA LEU A 64 7.73 4.02 -6.48
C LEU A 64 7.69 3.18 -7.75
N LYS A 65 6.57 3.21 -8.49
CA LYS A 65 6.41 2.52 -9.77
C LYS A 65 7.42 2.96 -10.84
N THR A 66 7.83 4.23 -10.82
CA THR A 66 8.85 4.73 -11.76
C THR A 66 10.26 4.27 -11.38
N LEU A 67 10.51 4.12 -10.07
CA LEU A 67 11.80 3.69 -9.53
C LEU A 67 11.98 2.17 -9.61
N LEU A 68 10.90 1.40 -9.44
CA LEU A 68 10.87 -0.06 -9.47
C LEU A 68 10.01 -0.60 -10.63
N PRO A 69 10.48 -0.48 -11.89
CA PRO A 69 9.72 -0.90 -13.07
C PRO A 69 9.42 -2.41 -13.11
N THR A 70 10.26 -3.23 -12.46
CA THR A 70 10.05 -4.69 -12.36
C THR A 70 8.83 -5.03 -11.50
N ASP A 71 8.53 -4.21 -10.48
CA ASP A 71 7.47 -4.45 -9.51
C ASP A 71 6.15 -3.75 -9.88
N LYS A 72 6.15 -3.09 -11.05
CA LYS A 72 5.07 -2.27 -11.58
C LYS A 72 3.68 -2.89 -11.46
N LYS A 73 3.55 -4.20 -11.75
CA LYS A 73 2.26 -4.91 -11.71
C LYS A 73 1.69 -4.99 -10.29
N GLN A 74 2.55 -5.25 -9.31
CA GLN A 74 2.13 -5.32 -7.92
C GLN A 74 1.76 -3.93 -7.41
N ILE A 75 2.60 -2.93 -7.72
CA ILE A 75 2.35 -1.53 -7.35
C ILE A 75 1.05 -1.01 -7.99
N ASP A 76 0.78 -1.32 -9.26
CA ASP A 76 -0.48 -0.94 -9.92
C ASP A 76 -1.70 -1.61 -9.24
N THR A 77 -1.55 -2.83 -8.71
CA THR A 77 -2.60 -3.49 -7.91
C THR A 77 -2.90 -2.71 -6.63
N VAL A 78 -1.86 -2.34 -5.87
CA VAL A 78 -2.03 -1.55 -4.63
C VAL A 78 -2.62 -0.16 -4.92
N ILE A 79 -2.21 0.49 -6.02
CA ILE A 79 -2.80 1.76 -6.48
C ILE A 79 -4.29 1.60 -6.76
N ASN A 80 -4.70 0.50 -7.40
CA ASN A 80 -6.12 0.26 -7.68
C ASN A 80 -6.90 0.03 -6.39
N TYR A 81 -6.33 -0.70 -5.43
CA TYR A 81 -6.96 -0.92 -4.12
C TYR A 81 -7.12 0.41 -3.36
N ALA A 82 -6.10 1.26 -3.34
CA ALA A 82 -6.19 2.59 -2.73
C ALA A 82 -7.26 3.47 -3.38
N LYS A 83 -7.45 3.37 -4.71
CA LYS A 83 -8.53 4.08 -5.41
C LYS A 83 -9.91 3.52 -5.05
N GLU A 84 -10.06 2.20 -5.03
CA GLU A 84 -11.31 1.55 -4.60
C GLU A 84 -11.72 2.02 -3.20
N CYS A 85 -10.77 2.08 -2.26
CA CYS A 85 -11.03 2.58 -0.91
C CYS A 85 -11.34 4.09 -0.87
N ASN A 86 -10.82 4.88 -1.80
CA ASN A 86 -11.09 6.32 -1.83
C ASN A 86 -12.53 6.64 -2.25
N ASP A 87 -13.17 5.76 -3.01
CA ASP A 87 -14.56 5.92 -3.45
C ASP A 87 -15.58 5.39 -2.41
N GLU A 88 -15.12 4.61 -1.42
CA GLU A 88 -15.96 4.03 -0.36
C GLU A 88 -15.63 4.59 1.04
N ILE A 89 -16.60 5.26 1.65
CA ILE A 89 -16.47 5.77 3.03
C ILE A 89 -16.30 4.59 4.00
N HIS A 90 -15.47 4.75 5.04
CA HIS A 90 -15.19 3.74 6.09
C HIS A 90 -14.41 2.50 5.61
N THR A 91 -13.58 2.63 4.57
CA THR A 91 -12.65 1.59 4.14
C THR A 91 -11.19 1.96 4.42
N TYR A 92 -10.39 0.93 4.68
CA TYR A 92 -8.99 1.04 5.04
C TYR A 92 -8.16 0.09 4.17
N LEU A 93 -6.97 0.54 3.76
CA LEU A 93 -5.98 -0.33 3.14
C LEU A 93 -4.92 -0.67 4.18
N LYS A 94 -4.75 -1.95 4.46
CA LYS A 94 -3.74 -2.45 5.40
C LYS A 94 -2.64 -3.22 4.70
N LEU A 95 -1.42 -2.93 5.11
CA LEU A 95 -0.22 -3.70 4.80
C LEU A 95 0.20 -4.40 6.10
N TYR A 96 0.07 -5.72 6.14
CA TYR A 96 0.56 -6.55 7.24
C TYR A 96 1.96 -7.02 6.89
N GLY A 97 2.96 -6.61 7.68
CA GLY A 97 4.34 -7.09 7.54
C GLY A 97 4.50 -8.52 8.08
N ASP A 98 5.45 -9.25 7.51
CA ASP A 98 5.86 -10.61 7.95
C ASP A 98 7.31 -10.60 8.47
#